data_AF-A0A835ED50-F1
#
_entry.id   AF-A0A835ED50-F1
#
_cell.length_a   1.000
_cell.length_b   1.000
_cell.length_c   1.000
_cell.angle_alpha   90.00
_cell.angle_beta   90.00
_cell.angle_gamma   90.00
#
_symmetry.space_group_name_H-M   'P 1'
#
loop_
_entity.id
_entity.type
_entity.pdbx_description
1 polymer ?
#
loop_
_entity_poly.entity_id
_entity_poly.type
_entity_poly.pdbx_seq_one_letter_code
_entity_poly.pdbx_strand_id
1 'polypeptide(L)'
;MAEPAERDHQFTDEEEDEFLDDQGIGSEEEEGVGAGGKRKRLGKSLGGPGKRGVCYLSRVPPHMNPSHIRQMLSKYGEVLRIYLVPEGQGHRKHTIVKAKAYSEGWIEFAKKSVAKRVANLLNGEQIGGKKRSSFYYDIWNIKYLRKFKWDDLVGETAEKTHIREQKLTLEIAAAKKQRDHYLSNVQKSRALKHIQERRKKKQKTEGAEPSNVLETRTARPIPQKKPVGESDAKIKPKLSKDILAGVFGGSS
;
A
#
# COMPACT_ATOMS: atom_id res chain seq x y z
N MET A 1 31.06 17.94 57.44
CA MET A 1 30.41 16.94 56.55
C MET A 1 29.25 17.67 55.91
N ALA A 2 29.31 17.89 54.60
CA ALA A 2 28.40 18.78 53.87
C ALA A 2 27.01 18.16 53.67
N GLU A 3 25.96 18.96 53.86
CA GLU A 3 24.59 18.69 53.40
C GLU A 3 24.50 18.85 51.87
N PRO A 4 23.78 17.96 51.15
CA PRO A 4 23.44 18.19 49.76
C PRO A 4 22.06 18.86 49.63
N ALA A 5 22.04 19.95 48.84
CA ALA A 5 20.87 20.74 48.50
C ALA A 5 19.85 19.97 47.63
N GLU A 6 18.58 20.17 47.97
CA GLU A 6 17.38 19.75 47.24
C GLU A 6 17.27 20.49 45.89
N ARG A 7 16.86 19.79 44.84
CA ARG A 7 16.39 20.39 43.58
C ARG A 7 15.10 19.71 43.15
N ASP A 8 14.00 20.41 43.42
CA ASP A 8 12.67 20.12 42.89
C ASP A 8 12.64 20.35 41.37
N HIS A 9 12.28 19.31 40.63
CA HIS A 9 11.90 19.42 39.21
C HIS A 9 10.38 19.30 39.10
N GLN A 10 9.73 20.46 39.04
CA GLN A 10 8.32 20.60 38.72
C GLN A 10 8.11 20.26 37.23
N PHE A 11 7.41 19.18 36.96
CA PHE A 11 6.95 18.79 35.62
C PHE A 11 5.57 19.41 35.42
N THR A 12 5.47 20.44 34.59
CA THR A 12 4.19 21.05 34.19
C THR A 12 3.69 20.35 32.92
N ASP A 13 2.54 19.69 33.04
CA ASP A 13 1.68 19.26 31.94
C ASP A 13 1.12 20.49 31.23
N GLU A 14 1.34 20.59 29.92
CA GLU A 14 0.49 21.39 29.03
C GLU A 14 0.05 20.48 27.87
N GLU A 15 -1.22 20.08 27.93
CA GLU A 15 -2.00 19.53 26.84
C GLU A 15 -2.37 20.66 25.86
N GLU A 16 -2.11 20.47 24.57
CA GLU A 16 -2.86 21.15 23.50
C GLU A 16 -3.30 20.10 22.47
N ASP A 17 -4.56 19.68 22.63
CA ASP A 17 -5.39 19.07 21.60
C ASP A 17 -5.96 20.20 20.72
N GLU A 18 -5.55 20.29 19.45
CA GLU A 18 -6.27 21.07 18.44
C GLU A 18 -6.95 20.15 17.41
N PHE A 19 -8.26 20.33 17.34
CA PHE A 19 -9.26 19.50 16.70
C PHE A 19 -9.80 20.27 15.47
N LEU A 20 -9.82 19.59 14.31
CA LEU A 20 -10.63 19.79 13.09
C LEU A 20 -10.66 21.15 12.39
N ASP A 21 -10.36 21.12 11.09
CA ASP A 21 -11.16 21.84 10.09
C ASP A 21 -11.58 20.89 8.96
N ASP A 22 -12.82 20.43 9.08
CA ASP A 22 -13.65 19.82 8.04
C ASP A 22 -14.40 20.95 7.32
N GLN A 23 -14.07 21.20 6.06
CA GLN A 23 -14.94 21.93 5.15
C GLN A 23 -15.12 21.14 3.86
N GLY A 24 -16.22 20.39 3.82
CA GLY A 24 -16.91 20.09 2.58
C GLY A 24 -17.90 21.21 2.23
N ILE A 25 -17.89 21.62 0.96
CA ILE A 25 -18.96 22.22 0.12
C ILE A 25 -18.32 22.27 -1.27
N GLY A 26 -18.90 21.87 -2.39
CA GLY A 26 -20.23 21.44 -2.75
C GLY A 26 -20.19 21.16 -4.26
N SER A 27 -21.03 20.23 -4.68
CA SER A 27 -21.34 19.82 -6.04
C SER A 27 -21.72 20.96 -6.99
N GLU A 28 -21.12 21.00 -8.19
CA GLU A 28 -21.82 21.37 -9.43
C GLU A 28 -21.31 20.49 -10.59
N GLU A 29 -22.28 19.94 -11.31
CA GLU A 29 -22.14 19.12 -12.51
C GLU A 29 -21.75 19.98 -13.70
N GLU A 30 -20.84 19.52 -14.55
CA GLU A 30 -20.83 19.86 -15.98
C GLU A 30 -20.10 18.72 -16.73
N GLU A 31 -20.77 18.27 -17.78
CA GLU A 31 -20.43 17.08 -18.56
C GLU A 31 -19.19 17.26 -19.44
N GLY A 32 -18.57 16.12 -19.77
CA GLY A 32 -18.13 15.83 -21.12
C GLY A 32 -16.92 16.61 -21.67
N VAL A 33 -15.77 15.94 -21.77
CA VAL A 33 -15.15 15.58 -23.07
C VAL A 33 -13.94 14.69 -22.79
N GLY A 34 -13.99 13.47 -23.33
CA GLY A 34 -13.03 12.42 -23.09
C GLY A 34 -11.60 12.73 -23.53
N ALA A 35 -10.68 12.77 -22.57
CA ALA A 35 -9.25 12.65 -22.79
C ALA A 35 -8.77 11.18 -22.96
N GLY A 36 -9.69 10.25 -23.28
CA GLY A 36 -9.39 8.84 -23.56
C GLY A 36 -8.83 8.57 -24.96
N GLY A 37 -8.91 9.54 -25.88
CA GLY A 37 -8.61 9.32 -27.31
C GLY A 37 -7.14 9.44 -27.74
N LYS A 38 -6.27 10.14 -26.99
CA LYS A 38 -4.89 10.41 -27.45
C LYS A 38 -3.95 9.21 -27.34
N ARG A 39 -4.25 8.22 -26.47
CA ARG A 39 -3.41 7.03 -26.30
C ARG A 39 -3.57 6.00 -27.44
N LYS A 40 -4.68 6.04 -28.18
CA LYS A 40 -5.01 5.02 -29.20
C LYS A 40 -4.36 5.28 -30.58
N ARG A 41 -3.85 6.48 -30.84
CA ARG A 41 -3.28 6.86 -32.15
C ARG A 41 -1.78 6.53 -32.31
N LEU A 42 -1.05 6.35 -31.22
CA LEU A 42 0.36 5.93 -31.25
C LEU A 42 0.56 4.42 -31.48
N GLY A 43 -0.52 3.61 -31.42
CA GLY A 43 -0.42 2.15 -31.43
C GLY A 43 -0.30 1.47 -32.80
N LYS A 44 -0.47 2.19 -33.91
CA LYS A 44 -0.58 1.59 -35.26
C LYS A 44 0.70 1.65 -36.11
N SER A 45 1.67 2.49 -35.77
CA SER A 45 2.98 2.53 -36.44
C SER A 45 4.10 1.81 -35.67
N LEU A 46 3.88 1.55 -34.39
CA LEU A 46 4.87 0.92 -33.51
C LEU A 46 4.88 -0.58 -33.75
N GLY A 47 5.89 -1.02 -34.51
CA GLY A 47 6.11 -2.43 -34.79
C GLY A 47 5.94 -3.32 -33.55
N GLY A 48 5.39 -4.51 -33.77
CA GLY A 48 5.11 -5.48 -32.70
C GLY A 48 6.33 -5.75 -31.80
N PRO A 49 6.12 -6.30 -30.60
CA PRO A 49 7.12 -6.39 -29.54
C PRO A 49 8.44 -7.06 -29.96
N GLY A 50 8.42 -7.99 -30.94
CA GLY A 50 9.63 -8.63 -31.47
C GLY A 50 10.56 -7.74 -32.31
N LYS A 51 10.08 -6.56 -32.73
CA LYS A 51 10.87 -5.56 -33.46
C LYS A 51 11.55 -4.56 -32.53
N ARG A 52 11.10 -4.46 -31.28
CA ARG A 52 11.62 -3.51 -30.28
C ARG A 52 12.98 -3.96 -29.78
N GLY A 53 13.77 -3.00 -29.30
CA GLY A 53 15.08 -3.27 -28.71
C GLY A 53 15.31 -2.39 -27.49
N VAL A 54 15.93 -2.97 -26.47
CA VAL A 54 16.23 -2.27 -25.22
C VAL A 54 17.74 -1.99 -25.15
N CYS A 55 18.07 -0.78 -24.73
CA CYS A 55 19.43 -0.38 -24.37
C CYS A 55 19.50 -0.17 -22.87
N TYR A 56 20.58 -0.66 -22.28
CA TYR A 56 21.00 -0.42 -20.91
C TYR A 56 21.92 0.81 -20.86
N LEU A 57 21.68 1.69 -19.90
CA LEU A 57 22.47 2.86 -19.59
C LEU A 57 23.08 2.63 -18.20
N SER A 58 24.40 2.43 -18.16
CA SER A 58 25.07 2.04 -16.91
C SER A 58 25.28 3.20 -15.94
N ARG A 59 25.35 4.43 -16.45
CA ARG A 59 25.58 5.63 -15.65
C ARG A 59 24.75 6.77 -16.20
N VAL A 60 23.98 7.39 -15.33
CA VAL A 60 23.18 8.56 -15.65
C VAL A 60 23.81 9.79 -14.99
N PRO A 61 24.20 10.82 -15.75
CA PRO A 61 24.62 12.10 -15.20
C PRO A 61 23.68 12.67 -14.14
N PRO A 62 24.21 13.36 -13.11
CA PRO A 62 23.40 14.04 -12.12
C PRO A 62 22.55 15.13 -12.80
N HIS A 63 21.31 15.33 -12.36
CA HIS A 63 20.33 16.24 -12.99
C HIS A 63 19.75 15.78 -14.35
N MET A 64 20.16 14.63 -14.89
CA MET A 64 19.59 14.14 -16.14
C MET A 64 18.25 13.43 -15.91
N ASN A 65 17.18 14.04 -16.43
CA ASN A 65 15.82 13.48 -16.36
C ASN A 65 15.53 12.54 -17.55
N PRO A 66 14.58 11.58 -17.41
CA PRO A 66 14.12 10.74 -18.52
C PRO A 66 13.69 11.54 -19.75
N SER A 67 13.09 12.72 -19.55
CA SER A 67 12.68 13.63 -20.64
C SER A 67 13.86 14.18 -21.43
N HIS A 68 14.97 14.53 -20.76
CA HIS A 68 16.19 14.99 -21.43
C HIS A 68 16.80 13.86 -22.26
N ILE A 69 16.89 12.65 -21.71
CA ILE A 69 17.36 11.46 -22.43
C ILE A 69 16.50 11.21 -23.67
N ARG A 70 15.17 11.29 -23.52
CA ARG A 70 14.24 11.14 -24.64
C ARG A 70 14.53 12.15 -25.73
N GLN A 71 14.69 13.44 -25.39
CA GLN A 71 14.96 14.48 -26.37
C GLN A 71 16.30 14.27 -27.10
N MET A 72 17.35 13.88 -26.39
CA MET A 72 18.66 13.61 -26.99
C MET A 72 18.62 12.40 -27.92
N LEU A 73 17.99 11.32 -27.49
CA LEU A 73 17.93 10.06 -28.24
C LEU A 73 16.87 10.05 -29.34
N SER A 74 15.87 10.93 -29.26
CA SER A 74 14.84 11.10 -30.28
C SER A 74 15.41 11.47 -31.65
N LYS A 75 16.62 12.04 -31.70
CA LYS A 75 17.35 12.35 -32.95
C LYS A 75 17.78 11.10 -33.71
N TYR A 76 18.06 10.01 -33.00
CA TYR A 76 18.52 8.75 -33.60
C TYR A 76 17.39 7.77 -33.88
N GLY A 77 16.28 7.89 -33.15
CA GLY A 77 15.04 7.22 -33.47
C GLY A 77 13.99 7.29 -32.38
N GLU A 78 12.86 6.65 -32.63
CA GLU A 78 11.70 6.70 -31.75
C GLU A 78 11.93 5.91 -30.45
N VAL A 79 11.95 6.63 -29.33
CA VAL A 79 12.03 6.08 -27.98
C VAL A 79 10.62 5.89 -27.43
N LEU A 80 10.34 4.72 -26.89
CA LEU A 80 9.03 4.36 -26.33
C LEU A 80 9.04 4.55 -24.82
N ARG A 81 9.67 3.62 -24.10
CA ARG A 81 9.70 3.56 -22.65
C ARG A 81 11.11 3.88 -22.14
N ILE A 82 11.18 4.58 -21.02
CA ILE A 82 12.44 4.92 -20.32
C ILE A 82 12.21 4.69 -18.84
N TYR A 83 13.11 3.96 -18.22
CA TYR A 83 13.08 3.63 -16.81
C TYR A 83 14.46 3.96 -16.28
N LEU A 84 14.50 4.73 -15.22
CA LEU A 84 15.73 5.09 -14.53
C LEU A 84 15.55 4.68 -13.08
N VAL A 85 16.55 3.99 -12.55
CA VAL A 85 16.59 3.62 -11.14
C VAL A 85 17.04 4.85 -10.38
N PRO A 86 16.20 5.42 -9.48
CA PRO A 86 16.64 6.51 -8.63
C PRO A 86 17.78 6.00 -7.76
N GLU A 87 18.87 6.76 -7.69
CA GLU A 87 19.94 6.48 -6.74
C GLU A 87 19.33 6.57 -5.34
N GLY A 88 19.46 5.50 -4.56
CA GLY A 88 18.78 5.36 -3.28
C GLY A 88 18.97 6.61 -2.43
N GLN A 89 17.87 7.23 -2.02
CA GLN A 89 17.88 8.25 -0.97
C GLN A 89 18.23 7.50 0.31
N GLY A 90 19.53 7.27 0.56
CA GLY A 90 19.99 6.83 1.86
C GLY A 90 19.35 7.74 2.90
N HIS A 91 18.89 7.16 4.01
CA HIS A 91 18.24 7.85 5.12
C HIS A 91 19.12 8.99 5.67
N ARG A 92 19.19 10.10 4.95
CA ARG A 92 19.95 11.28 5.32
C ARG A 92 18.94 12.27 5.83
N LYS A 93 18.76 12.20 7.15
CA LYS A 93 18.08 13.21 7.94
C LYS A 93 18.80 14.54 7.67
N HIS A 94 18.03 15.50 7.17
CA HIS A 94 18.41 16.89 6.94
C HIS A 94 19.46 17.18 5.86
N THR A 95 19.24 18.31 5.19
CA THR A 95 20.16 19.10 4.34
C THR A 95 19.95 18.97 2.83
N ILE A 96 19.23 19.97 2.28
CA ILE A 96 19.14 20.39 0.87
C ILE A 96 18.52 19.36 -0.08
N VAL A 97 17.47 19.75 -0.79
CA VAL A 97 16.83 18.96 -1.86
C VAL A 97 17.86 18.72 -2.97
N LYS A 98 18.67 17.67 -2.83
CA LYS A 98 19.58 17.22 -3.89
C LYS A 98 18.72 16.77 -5.06
N ALA A 99 19.05 17.26 -6.24
CA ALA A 99 18.36 16.86 -7.46
C ALA A 99 18.38 15.33 -7.59
N LYS A 100 17.27 14.78 -8.09
CA LYS A 100 17.07 13.34 -8.21
C LYS A 100 18.15 12.75 -9.13
N ALA A 101 19.11 12.06 -8.52
CA ALA A 101 20.14 11.32 -9.24
C ALA A 101 19.61 9.93 -9.59
N TYR A 102 20.13 9.37 -10.67
CA TYR A 102 19.78 8.03 -11.14
C TYR A 102 21.07 7.24 -11.30
N SER A 103 21.08 5.99 -10.87
CA SER A 103 22.26 5.12 -11.02
C SER A 103 22.29 4.49 -12.41
N GLU A 104 21.19 3.82 -12.76
CA GLU A 104 21.08 2.97 -13.94
C GLU A 104 19.80 3.28 -14.71
N GLY A 105 19.76 2.89 -15.99
CA GLY A 105 18.61 3.12 -16.85
C GLY A 105 18.42 2.08 -17.95
N TRP A 106 17.17 1.96 -18.38
CA TRP A 106 16.75 1.13 -19.52
C TRP A 106 15.92 1.99 -20.45
N ILE A 107 16.22 1.88 -21.75
CA ILE A 107 15.59 2.67 -22.80
C ILE A 107 15.10 1.70 -23.88
N GLU A 108 13.80 1.70 -24.15
CA GLU A 108 13.20 0.92 -25.23
C GLU A 108 13.05 1.77 -26.50
N PHE A 109 13.62 1.28 -27.59
CA PHE A 109 13.42 1.82 -28.93
C PHE A 109 12.38 1.01 -29.70
N ALA A 110 11.66 1.68 -30.59
CA ALA A 110 10.68 1.03 -31.48
C ALA A 110 11.29 -0.06 -32.37
N LYS A 111 12.56 0.11 -32.78
CA LYS A 111 13.29 -0.83 -33.65
C LYS A 111 14.62 -1.26 -33.02
N LYS A 112 14.88 -2.57 -32.93
CA LYS A 112 16.14 -3.14 -32.42
C LYS A 112 17.37 -2.79 -33.25
N SER A 113 17.20 -2.52 -34.55
CA SER A 113 18.28 -2.05 -35.41
C SER A 113 18.74 -0.64 -35.03
N VAL A 114 17.81 0.22 -34.63
CA VAL A 114 18.12 1.56 -34.09
C VAL A 114 18.83 1.41 -32.76
N ALA A 115 18.32 0.59 -31.85
CA ALA A 115 18.95 0.33 -30.55
C ALA A 115 20.42 -0.12 -30.69
N LYS A 116 20.70 -1.08 -31.57
CA LYS A 116 22.07 -1.54 -31.89
C LYS A 116 22.96 -0.41 -32.40
N ARG A 117 22.44 0.38 -33.35
CA ARG A 117 23.18 1.49 -33.95
C ARG A 117 23.50 2.57 -32.91
N VAL A 118 22.52 2.94 -32.09
CA VAL A 118 22.68 3.92 -31.01
C VAL A 118 23.71 3.44 -30.00
N ALA A 119 23.66 2.18 -29.59
CA ALA A 119 24.66 1.62 -28.68
C ALA A 119 26.07 1.69 -29.29
N ASN A 120 26.25 1.34 -30.56
CA ASN A 120 27.58 1.40 -31.18
C ASN A 120 28.07 2.84 -31.42
N LEU A 121 27.17 3.77 -31.75
CA LEU A 121 27.52 5.15 -32.07
C LEU A 121 27.75 6.00 -30.83
N LEU A 122 26.90 5.88 -29.81
CA LEU A 122 26.97 6.74 -28.64
C LEU A 122 27.85 6.18 -27.54
N ASN A 123 28.12 4.87 -27.51
CA ASN A 123 28.95 4.33 -26.44
C ASN A 123 30.38 4.86 -26.53
N GLY A 124 30.80 5.60 -25.50
CA GLY A 124 32.10 6.27 -25.46
C GLY A 124 32.08 7.71 -25.99
N GLU A 125 30.97 8.16 -26.57
CA GLU A 125 30.82 9.55 -27.01
C GLU A 125 30.44 10.48 -25.86
N GLN A 126 30.90 11.74 -25.95
CA GLN A 126 30.51 12.76 -24.99
C GLN A 126 29.02 13.09 -25.13
N ILE A 127 28.34 13.23 -23.99
CA ILE A 127 26.94 13.66 -23.92
C ILE A 127 26.82 15.12 -24.33
N GLY A 128 27.87 15.89 -24.04
CA GLY A 128 27.92 17.34 -24.02
C GLY A 128 27.59 18.07 -25.33
N GLY A 129 26.98 19.24 -25.15
CA GLY A 129 26.85 20.28 -26.18
C GLY A 129 27.75 21.47 -25.85
N LYS A 130 27.16 22.60 -25.44
CA LYS A 130 27.94 23.79 -25.05
C LYS A 130 28.76 23.55 -23.78
N LYS A 131 29.95 24.14 -23.67
CA LYS A 131 30.88 24.03 -22.52
C LYS A 131 30.28 24.41 -21.15
N ARG A 132 29.23 25.25 -21.13
CA ARG A 132 28.50 25.62 -19.89
C ARG A 132 27.45 24.60 -19.45
N SER A 133 27.19 23.56 -20.24
CA SER A 133 26.22 22.52 -19.88
C SER A 133 26.76 21.67 -18.74
N SER A 134 25.89 21.30 -17.80
CA SER A 134 26.23 20.38 -16.70
C SER A 134 26.74 19.03 -17.19
N PHE A 135 26.34 18.60 -18.39
CA PHE A 135 26.63 17.28 -18.95
C PHE A 135 27.80 17.30 -19.94
N TYR A 136 28.60 18.37 -19.96
CA TYR A 136 29.62 18.55 -21.00
C TYR A 136 30.73 17.49 -20.94
N TYR A 137 31.21 17.19 -19.74
CA TYR A 137 32.30 16.23 -19.52
C TYR A 137 31.83 14.79 -19.36
N ASP A 138 30.52 14.56 -19.33
CA ASP A 138 29.97 13.22 -19.17
C ASP A 138 30.01 12.45 -20.48
N ILE A 139 30.17 11.13 -20.36
CA ILE A 139 30.29 10.20 -21.47
C ILE A 139 29.10 9.24 -21.45
N TRP A 140 28.53 8.96 -22.62
CA TRP A 140 27.49 7.95 -22.79
C TRP A 140 28.08 6.55 -22.56
N ASN A 141 27.50 5.79 -21.62
CA ASN A 141 27.78 4.37 -21.44
C ASN A 141 26.51 3.56 -21.73
N ILE A 142 26.33 3.18 -22.99
CA ILE A 142 25.11 2.55 -23.50
C ILE A 142 25.45 1.17 -24.07
N LYS A 143 24.70 0.15 -23.63
CA LYS A 143 24.84 -1.21 -24.13
C LYS A 143 23.51 -1.72 -24.69
N TYR A 144 23.52 -2.24 -25.92
CA TYR A 144 22.36 -2.96 -26.45
C TYR A 144 22.22 -4.33 -25.78
N LEU A 145 21.02 -4.63 -25.27
CA LEU A 145 20.71 -5.92 -24.67
C LEU A 145 20.07 -6.86 -25.70
N ARG A 146 20.77 -7.93 -26.05
CA ARG A 146 20.29 -8.94 -27.01
C ARG A 146 19.31 -9.90 -26.33
N LYS A 147 18.20 -10.20 -27.01
CA LYS A 147 17.10 -11.07 -26.53
C LYS A 147 16.35 -10.55 -25.28
N PHE A 148 16.69 -9.36 -24.80
CA PHE A 148 16.03 -8.74 -23.66
C PHE A 148 14.86 -7.89 -24.12
N LYS A 149 13.70 -8.06 -23.48
CA LYS A 149 12.52 -7.23 -23.70
C LYS A 149 12.26 -6.38 -22.46
N TRP A 150 11.57 -5.26 -22.66
CA TRP A 150 11.16 -4.41 -21.55
C TRP A 150 10.25 -5.14 -20.57
N ASP A 151 9.39 -6.04 -21.06
CA ASP A 151 8.44 -6.74 -20.22
C ASP A 151 9.16 -7.70 -19.25
N ASP A 152 10.36 -8.18 -19.60
CA ASP A 152 11.21 -8.98 -18.71
C ASP A 152 11.71 -8.14 -17.52
N LEU A 153 12.10 -6.87 -17.77
CA LEU A 153 12.51 -5.92 -16.73
C LEU A 153 11.36 -5.65 -15.74
N VAL A 154 10.16 -5.40 -16.29
CA VAL A 154 8.98 -5.11 -15.49
C VAL A 154 8.53 -6.35 -14.72
N GLY A 155 8.58 -7.53 -15.36
CA GLY A 155 8.26 -8.81 -14.72
C GLY A 155 9.13 -9.06 -13.50
N GLU A 156 10.45 -8.98 -13.64
CA GLU A 156 11.38 -9.18 -12.52
C GLU A 156 11.17 -8.15 -11.39
N THR A 157 10.91 -6.89 -11.74
CA THR A 157 10.64 -5.83 -10.75
C THR A 157 9.32 -6.06 -10.02
N ALA A 158 8.27 -6.45 -10.75
CA ALA A 158 6.95 -6.75 -10.22
C ALA A 158 6.98 -7.97 -9.29
N GLU A 159 7.71 -9.02 -9.66
CA GLU A 159 7.86 -10.21 -8.81
C GLU A 159 8.58 -9.88 -7.50
N LYS A 160 9.70 -9.14 -7.55
CA LYS A 160 10.45 -8.74 -6.36
C LYS A 160 9.62 -7.86 -5.42
N THR A 161 8.84 -6.94 -5.98
CA THR A 161 7.95 -6.06 -5.20
C THR A 161 6.80 -6.85 -4.59
N HIS A 162 6.13 -7.69 -5.38
CA HIS A 162 5.06 -8.57 -4.91
C HIS A 162 5.53 -9.50 -3.80
N ILE A 163 6.70 -10.15 -3.92
CA ILE A 163 7.26 -10.99 -2.86
C ILE A 163 7.51 -10.18 -1.58
N ARG A 164 8.04 -8.95 -1.69
CA ARG A 164 8.29 -8.08 -0.54
C ARG A 164 6.97 -7.67 0.14
N GLU A 165 5.98 -7.28 -0.64
CA GLU A 165 4.65 -6.91 -0.15
C GLU A 165 3.97 -8.10 0.52
N GLN A 166 4.03 -9.29 -0.10
CA GLN A 166 3.51 -10.52 0.49
C GLN A 166 4.16 -10.81 1.85
N LYS A 167 5.49 -10.76 1.96
CA LYS A 167 6.20 -10.95 3.23
C LYS A 167 5.75 -9.94 4.29
N LEU A 168 5.72 -8.66 3.93
CA LEU A 168 5.27 -7.58 4.83
C LEU A 168 3.83 -7.80 5.29
N THR A 169 2.92 -8.18 4.39
CA THR A 169 1.51 -8.42 4.74
C THR A 169 1.36 -9.62 5.68
N LEU A 170 2.15 -10.68 5.50
CA LEU A 170 2.17 -11.83 6.40
C LEU A 170 2.71 -11.46 7.78
N GLU A 171 3.77 -10.65 7.85
CA GLU A 171 4.30 -10.14 9.12
C GLU A 171 3.28 -9.27 9.86
N ILE A 172 2.62 -8.34 9.14
CA ILE A 172 1.55 -7.51 9.70
C ILE A 172 0.38 -8.37 10.17
N ALA A 173 -0.03 -9.38 9.40
CA ALA A 173 -1.12 -10.27 9.76
C ALA A 173 -0.79 -11.10 11.02
N ALA A 174 0.44 -11.60 11.13
CA ALA A 174 0.91 -12.31 12.31
C ALA A 174 0.90 -11.41 13.56
N ALA A 175 1.42 -10.18 13.43
CA ALA A 175 1.41 -9.20 14.52
C ALA A 175 -0.02 -8.79 14.93
N LYS A 176 -0.92 -8.59 13.97
CA LYS A 176 -2.36 -8.32 14.24
C LYS A 176 -3.02 -9.47 14.98
N LYS A 177 -2.79 -10.72 14.54
CA LYS A 177 -3.32 -11.91 15.21
C LYS A 177 -2.84 -12.02 16.66
N GLN A 178 -1.56 -11.73 16.92
CA GLN A 178 -1.01 -11.72 18.28
C GLN A 178 -1.65 -10.61 19.14
N ARG A 179 -1.80 -9.40 18.60
CA ARG A 179 -2.46 -8.29 19.27
C ARG A 179 -3.92 -8.62 19.63
N ASP A 180 -4.67 -9.15 18.69
CA ASP A 180 -6.10 -9.47 18.89
C ASP A 180 -6.27 -10.58 19.92
N HIS A 181 -5.37 -11.57 19.91
CA HIS A 181 -5.32 -12.62 20.92
C HIS A 181 -5.07 -12.04 22.32
N TYR A 182 -4.12 -11.12 22.45
CA TYR A 182 -3.84 -10.43 23.71
C TYR A 182 -5.06 -9.65 24.20
N LEU A 183 -5.71 -8.88 23.32
CA LEU A 183 -6.90 -8.10 23.67
C LEU A 183 -8.05 -9.00 24.16
N SER A 184 -8.31 -10.12 23.47
CA SER A 184 -9.29 -11.13 23.91
C SER A 184 -8.96 -11.70 25.29
N ASN A 185 -7.70 -12.02 25.56
CA ASN A 185 -7.29 -12.58 26.85
C ASN A 185 -7.41 -11.56 27.98
N VAL A 186 -7.08 -10.29 27.73
CA VAL A 186 -7.29 -9.19 28.68
C VAL A 186 -8.79 -9.03 28.99
N GLN A 187 -9.65 -9.03 27.98
CA GLN A 187 -11.11 -8.96 28.17
C GLN A 187 -11.63 -10.14 29.00
N LYS A 188 -11.22 -11.38 28.69
CA LYS A 188 -11.57 -12.58 29.47
C LYS A 188 -11.12 -12.46 30.93
N SER A 189 -9.90 -11.98 31.18
CA SER A 189 -9.38 -11.80 32.54
C SER A 189 -10.18 -10.76 33.33
N ARG A 190 -10.57 -9.64 32.72
CA ARG A 190 -11.44 -8.62 33.34
C ARG A 190 -12.81 -9.20 33.68
N ALA A 191 -13.42 -9.95 32.75
CA ALA A 191 -14.69 -10.62 33.00
C ALA A 191 -14.60 -11.62 34.17
N LEU A 192 -13.54 -12.43 34.23
CA LEU A 192 -13.30 -13.37 35.33
C LEU A 192 -13.10 -12.65 36.67
N LYS A 193 -12.37 -11.54 36.71
CA LYS A 193 -12.21 -10.71 37.91
C LYS A 193 -13.56 -10.21 38.43
N HIS A 194 -14.40 -9.64 37.56
CA HIS A 194 -15.74 -9.21 37.95
C HIS A 194 -16.62 -10.36 38.45
N ILE A 195 -16.52 -11.54 37.84
CA ILE A 195 -17.24 -12.73 38.31
C ILE A 195 -16.75 -13.15 39.70
N GLN A 196 -15.43 -13.19 39.92
CA GLN A 196 -14.83 -13.53 41.20
C GLN A 196 -15.22 -12.52 42.29
N GLU A 197 -15.20 -11.23 42.00
CA GLU A 197 -15.65 -10.18 42.92
C GLU A 197 -17.13 -10.36 43.30
N ARG A 198 -18.01 -10.64 42.33
CA ARG A 198 -19.43 -10.93 42.60
C ARG A 198 -19.60 -12.18 43.45
N ARG A 199 -18.85 -13.25 43.18
CA ARG A 199 -18.88 -14.49 43.98
C ARG A 199 -18.39 -14.27 45.41
N LYS A 200 -17.28 -13.54 45.59
CA LYS A 200 -16.74 -13.18 46.92
C LYS A 200 -17.72 -12.31 47.71
N LYS A 201 -18.41 -11.35 47.07
CA LYS A 201 -19.46 -10.55 47.72
C LYS A 201 -20.63 -11.42 48.18
N LYS A 202 -21.11 -12.34 47.33
CA LYS A 202 -22.18 -13.29 47.70
C LYS A 202 -21.78 -14.21 48.86
N GLN A 203 -20.57 -14.75 48.84
CA GLN A 203 -20.07 -15.59 49.93
C GLN A 203 -19.88 -14.82 51.24
N LYS A 204 -19.46 -13.54 51.20
CA LYS A 204 -19.41 -12.67 52.38
C LYS A 204 -20.79 -12.34 52.95
N THR A 205 -21.82 -12.25 52.12
CA THR A 205 -23.21 -12.07 52.59
C THR A 205 -23.85 -13.36 53.09
N GLU A 206 -23.41 -14.53 52.62
CA GLU A 206 -23.91 -15.85 53.07
C GLU A 206 -23.19 -16.36 54.34
N GLY A 207 -22.04 -15.78 54.71
CA GLY A 207 -21.30 -16.07 55.95
C GLY A 207 -21.71 -15.22 57.18
N ALA A 208 -22.74 -14.38 57.06
CA ALA A 208 -23.42 -13.76 58.19
C ALA A 208 -24.73 -14.54 58.42
N GLU A 209 -24.90 -15.07 59.64
CA GLU A 209 -26.04 -15.86 60.16
C GLU A 209 -27.37 -15.78 59.36
N PRO A 210 -28.02 -16.93 59.07
CA PRO A 210 -29.28 -16.96 58.34
C PRO A 210 -30.43 -16.48 59.23
N SER A 211 -30.72 -15.18 59.22
CA SER A 211 -32.07 -14.72 59.58
C SER A 211 -33.03 -15.19 58.48
N ASN A 212 -33.85 -16.17 58.85
CA ASN A 212 -34.83 -16.84 58.02
C ASN A 212 -35.91 -15.83 57.57
N VAL A 213 -35.67 -15.15 56.45
CA VAL A 213 -36.71 -14.41 55.72
C VAL A 213 -36.69 -14.93 54.29
N LEU A 214 -37.68 -15.76 53.96
CA LEU A 214 -37.98 -16.19 52.60
C LEU A 214 -38.30 -14.97 51.73
N GLU A 215 -37.29 -14.35 51.12
CA GLU A 215 -37.52 -13.45 50.01
C GLU A 215 -37.95 -14.28 48.80
N THR A 216 -39.27 -14.31 48.58
CA THR A 216 -39.86 -14.79 47.34
C THR A 216 -39.28 -13.97 46.19
N ARG A 217 -38.36 -14.57 45.43
CA ARG A 217 -37.90 -14.03 44.14
C ARG A 217 -39.11 -13.96 43.23
N THR A 218 -39.76 -12.80 43.18
CA THR A 218 -40.74 -12.49 42.15
C THR A 218 -39.98 -12.44 40.82
N ALA A 219 -40.09 -13.53 40.06
CA ALA A 219 -39.65 -13.59 38.68
C ALA A 219 -40.53 -12.59 37.90
N ARG A 220 -40.08 -11.33 37.81
CA ARG A 220 -40.71 -10.35 36.94
C ARG A 220 -40.48 -10.83 35.51
N PRO A 221 -41.52 -11.18 34.73
CA PRO A 221 -41.34 -11.53 33.35
C PRO A 221 -40.71 -10.33 32.64
N ILE A 222 -39.55 -10.54 32.02
CA ILE A 222 -38.94 -9.53 31.17
C ILE A 222 -39.94 -9.32 30.01
N PRO A 223 -40.42 -8.09 29.78
CA PRO A 223 -41.33 -7.84 28.67
C PRO A 223 -40.59 -8.10 27.36
N GLN A 224 -40.80 -9.29 26.79
CA GLN A 224 -40.38 -9.58 25.44
C GLN A 224 -41.27 -8.74 24.52
N LYS A 225 -40.67 -7.82 23.78
CA LYS A 225 -41.37 -7.17 22.67
C LYS A 225 -41.80 -8.28 21.72
N LYS A 226 -43.12 -8.44 21.52
CA LYS A 226 -43.63 -9.34 20.50
C LYS A 226 -42.99 -8.93 19.17
N PRO A 227 -42.47 -9.86 18.36
CA PRO A 227 -42.00 -9.51 17.04
C PRO A 227 -43.14 -8.80 16.32
N VAL A 228 -42.84 -7.62 15.76
CA VAL A 228 -43.78 -6.86 14.94
C VAL A 228 -44.31 -7.83 13.90
N GLY A 229 -45.62 -8.06 13.90
CA GLY A 229 -46.26 -8.91 12.92
C GLY A 229 -45.86 -8.41 11.54
N GLU A 230 -45.19 -9.26 10.77
CA GLU A 230 -44.94 -9.05 9.35
C GLU A 230 -46.30 -8.87 8.68
N SER A 231 -46.71 -7.62 8.52
CA SER A 231 -47.62 -7.24 7.46
C SER A 231 -46.81 -7.32 6.16
N ASP A 232 -47.27 -8.19 5.26
CA ASP A 232 -46.82 -8.36 3.89
C ASP A 232 -45.38 -8.85 3.62
N ALA A 233 -45.03 -9.99 4.21
CA ALA A 233 -44.01 -10.85 3.62
C ALA A 233 -44.61 -11.60 2.41
N LYS A 234 -44.40 -11.06 1.20
CA LYS A 234 -44.52 -11.78 -0.07
C LYS A 234 -43.95 -13.19 0.11
N ILE A 235 -44.82 -14.19 0.03
CA ILE A 235 -44.50 -15.61 0.06
C ILE A 235 -43.54 -15.88 -1.10
N LYS A 236 -42.23 -15.95 -0.82
CA LYS A 236 -41.28 -16.54 -1.76
C LYS A 236 -41.56 -18.04 -1.78
N PRO A 237 -41.70 -18.68 -2.96
CA PRO A 237 -41.95 -20.11 -3.04
C PRO A 237 -40.76 -20.84 -2.41
N LYS A 238 -41.00 -21.53 -1.30
CA LYS A 238 -40.03 -22.46 -0.72
C LYS A 238 -39.94 -23.65 -1.68
N LEU A 239 -38.77 -23.94 -2.22
CA LEU A 239 -38.53 -25.16 -2.98
C LEU A 239 -38.88 -26.38 -2.10
N SER A 240 -39.54 -27.38 -2.70
CA SER A 240 -39.94 -28.60 -2.01
C SER A 240 -38.72 -29.36 -1.48
N LYS A 241 -38.90 -30.02 -0.35
CA LYS A 241 -37.83 -30.79 0.33
C LYS A 241 -37.23 -31.87 -0.59
N ASP A 242 -38.01 -32.40 -1.52
CA ASP A 242 -37.57 -33.41 -2.49
C ASP A 242 -36.54 -32.85 -3.49
N ILE A 243 -36.64 -31.57 -3.87
CA ILE A 243 -35.65 -30.93 -4.75
C ILE A 243 -34.33 -30.69 -4.01
N LEU A 244 -34.41 -30.32 -2.72
CA LEU A 244 -33.22 -30.14 -1.89
C LEU A 244 -32.51 -31.48 -1.60
N ALA A 245 -33.28 -32.56 -1.45
CA ALA A 245 -32.73 -33.90 -1.28
C ALA A 245 -32.00 -34.39 -2.54
N GLY A 246 -32.47 -34.06 -3.74
CA GLY A 246 -31.79 -34.42 -5.00
C GLY A 246 -30.50 -33.63 -5.29
N VAL A 247 -30.35 -32.42 -4.74
CA VAL A 247 -29.14 -31.58 -4.95
C VAL A 247 -28.01 -31.90 -3.97
N PHE A 248 -28.35 -32.26 -2.72
CA PHE A 248 -27.35 -32.51 -1.67
C PHE A 248 -27.20 -33.99 -1.30
N GLY A 249 -28.17 -34.85 -1.66
CA GLY A 249 -28.10 -36.30 -1.50
C GLY A 249 -27.43 -36.95 -2.70
N GLY A 250 -26.14 -36.73 -2.87
CA GLY A 250 -25.34 -37.47 -3.84
C GLY A 250 -25.39 -38.97 -3.53
N SER A 251 -25.65 -39.79 -4.56
CA SER A 251 -25.53 -41.24 -4.50
C SER A 251 -24.16 -41.63 -3.99
N SER A 252 -24.13 -42.48 -2.96
CA SER A 252 -23.00 -43.34 -2.67
C SER A 252 -22.80 -44.34 -3.82
#